data_AF-A0A356R7N1-F1
#
_entry.id   AF-A0A356R7N1-F1
#
_cell.length_a   1.000
_cell.length_b   1.000
_cell.length_c   1.000
_cell.angle_alpha   90.00
_cell.angle_beta   90.00
_cell.angle_gamma   90.00
#
_symmetry.space_group_name_H-M   'P 1'
#
loop_
_entity.id
_entity.type
_entity.pdbx_description
1 polymer ?
#
loop_
_entity_poly.entity_id
_entity_poly.type
_entity_poly.pdbx_seq_one_letter_code
_entity_poly.pdbx_strand_id
1 'polypeptide(L)'
;MGLQDGRQLLGLSVHEKEEPFVGAFKIFSAEFKASCGTVEQFLKPTLPEVAIVGRSNVGKSSAINCLVNHKGLAKVGKTPGKTQTINFFEIATNGPRFMLVDLPGYGFAKVPERIRELWGPLIEEYLRTRKNLQGVVVLVDSRRVQESDRAMVEWLMRLKIPVMVVATKADKVTRGNRQAALRELREGLGMEEDPLFLSAYTGEGKQLLLDQLREVLTLDAPLP
;
A
#
# COMPACT_ATOMS: atom_id res chain seq x y z
N MET A 1 12.23 30.18 22.15
CA MET A 1 13.44 29.53 21.60
C MET A 1 13.20 28.04 21.74
N GLY A 2 12.47 27.33 20.88
CA GLY A 2 12.43 27.32 19.42
C GLY A 2 12.57 25.85 19.01
N LEU A 3 11.52 25.04 19.24
CA LEU A 3 11.46 23.61 18.90
C LEU A 3 11.13 23.50 17.40
N GLN A 4 12.12 23.09 16.60
CA GLN A 4 11.90 22.57 15.25
C GLN A 4 12.29 21.10 15.30
N ASP A 5 11.30 20.21 15.32
CA ASP A 5 11.52 18.78 15.13
C ASP A 5 10.92 18.40 13.77
N GLY A 6 11.81 18.07 12.84
CA GLY A 6 11.54 17.93 11.41
C GLY A 6 10.72 16.68 11.11
N ARG A 7 9.51 16.90 10.60
CA ARG A 7 8.68 15.89 9.95
C ARG A 7 9.30 15.54 8.60
N GLN A 8 9.72 14.29 8.41
CA GLN A 8 10.18 13.81 7.10
C GLN A 8 9.00 13.10 6.41
N LEU A 9 8.33 13.85 5.55
CA LEU A 9 7.36 13.37 4.56
C LEU A 9 8.07 13.18 3.21
N LEU A 10 7.49 12.36 2.32
CA LEU A 10 7.94 12.14 0.94
C LEU A 10 7.73 13.40 0.09
N GLY A 11 8.53 14.43 0.34
CA GLY A 11 8.66 15.61 -0.52
C GLY A 11 10.14 15.92 -0.66
N LEU A 12 10.82 15.24 -1.60
CA LEU A 12 12.25 15.40 -1.77
C LEU A 12 12.60 16.45 -2.81
N SER A 13 13.25 17.48 -2.30
CA SER A 13 14.05 18.48 -2.99
C SER A 13 14.97 17.87 -4.04
N VAL A 14 14.96 18.50 -5.21
CA VAL A 14 15.75 18.19 -6.40
C VAL A 14 17.25 18.30 -6.07
N HIS A 15 17.93 17.17 -5.96
CA HIS A 15 19.40 17.09 -6.07
C HIS A 15 19.78 16.04 -7.12
N GLU A 16 20.93 16.26 -7.75
CA GLU A 16 21.18 16.04 -9.17
C GLU A 16 21.50 14.59 -9.60
N LYS A 17 20.78 14.18 -10.66
CA LYS A 17 21.24 13.47 -11.88
C LYS A 17 21.87 12.07 -11.73
N GLU A 18 21.02 11.08 -11.53
CA GLU A 18 21.04 9.91 -12.42
C GLU A 18 20.16 10.21 -13.64
N GLU A 19 20.50 9.70 -14.83
CA GLU A 19 19.66 9.90 -16.01
C GLU A 19 18.24 9.45 -15.70
N PRO A 20 17.22 10.31 -15.92
CA PRO A 20 15.85 9.93 -15.65
C PRO A 20 15.55 8.71 -16.50
N PHE A 21 15.07 7.64 -15.88
CA PHE A 21 14.59 6.50 -16.64
C PHE A 21 13.53 6.98 -17.64
N VAL A 22 13.91 7.05 -18.92
CA VAL A 22 13.06 7.55 -20.00
C VAL A 22 12.03 6.47 -20.33
N GLY A 23 10.92 6.46 -19.61
CA GLY A 23 9.77 5.60 -19.90
C GLY A 23 8.95 5.21 -18.68
N ALA A 24 7.64 5.05 -18.90
CA ALA A 24 6.66 4.56 -17.93
C ALA A 24 7.16 3.30 -17.19
N PHE A 25 6.91 3.21 -15.88
CA PHE A 25 7.22 2.01 -15.12
C PHE A 25 6.30 0.87 -15.56
N LYS A 26 6.90 -0.27 -15.94
CA LYS A 26 6.20 -1.40 -16.55
C LYS A 26 6.47 -2.67 -15.77
N ILE A 27 5.40 -3.38 -15.45
CA ILE A 27 5.46 -4.74 -14.92
C ILE A 27 5.57 -5.72 -16.10
N PHE A 28 6.59 -6.57 -16.07
CA PHE A 28 6.81 -7.65 -17.03
C PHE A 28 6.16 -8.96 -16.58
N SER A 29 6.25 -9.29 -15.29
CA SER A 29 5.59 -10.46 -14.72
C SER A 29 5.29 -10.27 -13.23
N ALA A 30 4.34 -11.07 -12.74
CA ALA A 30 4.01 -11.16 -11.34
C ALA A 30 3.74 -12.62 -10.96
N GLU A 31 4.41 -13.11 -9.94
CA GLU A 31 4.37 -14.52 -9.54
C GLU A 31 4.07 -14.64 -8.04
N PHE A 32 3.09 -15.46 -7.68
CA PHE A 32 2.83 -15.80 -6.28
C PHE A 32 3.95 -16.68 -5.74
N LYS A 33 4.58 -16.26 -4.64
CA LYS A 33 5.70 -16.98 -4.00
C LYS A 33 5.32 -17.69 -2.71
N ALA A 34 4.54 -17.03 -1.85
CA ALA A 34 4.17 -17.61 -0.56
C ALA A 34 2.90 -16.98 0.02
N SER A 35 2.25 -17.75 0.90
CA SER A 35 1.19 -17.29 1.79
C SER A 35 1.57 -17.71 3.21
N CYS A 36 1.91 -16.74 4.05
CA CYS A 36 2.51 -16.97 5.36
C CYS A 36 1.49 -16.66 6.46
N GLY A 37 1.13 -17.65 7.26
CA GLY A 37 0.29 -17.49 8.46
C GLY A 37 1.07 -17.31 9.75
N THR A 38 2.39 -17.52 9.72
CA THR A 38 3.29 -17.30 10.87
C THR A 38 4.57 -16.61 10.41
N VAL A 39 5.34 -16.08 11.37
CA VAL A 39 6.57 -15.32 11.12
C VAL A 39 7.66 -16.23 10.55
N GLU A 40 7.73 -17.49 10.97
CA GLU A 40 8.75 -18.46 10.52
C GLU A 40 8.59 -18.83 9.04
N GLN A 41 7.40 -18.62 8.48
CA GLN A 41 7.09 -18.88 7.07
C GLN A 41 7.53 -17.74 6.15
N PHE A 42 7.98 -16.62 6.71
CA PHE A 42 8.39 -15.45 5.95
C PHE A 42 9.55 -15.77 4.99
N LEU A 43 9.37 -15.37 3.74
CA LEU A 43 10.44 -15.45 2.74
C LEU A 43 11.63 -14.60 3.20
N LYS A 44 12.84 -15.07 2.88
CA LYS A 44 14.07 -14.31 3.11
C LYS A 44 13.95 -12.92 2.44
N PRO A 45 14.29 -11.83 3.16
CA PRO A 45 14.12 -10.47 2.66
C PRO A 45 15.24 -10.07 1.67
N THR A 46 15.26 -10.67 0.47
CA THR A 46 16.33 -10.47 -0.53
C THR A 46 16.03 -9.42 -1.59
N LEU A 47 14.79 -8.95 -1.69
CA LEU A 47 14.33 -7.93 -2.63
C LEU A 47 13.65 -6.80 -1.85
N PRO A 48 13.62 -5.55 -2.35
CA PRO A 48 12.80 -4.51 -1.73
C PRO A 48 11.33 -4.95 -1.66
N GLU A 49 10.66 -4.61 -0.56
CA GLU A 49 9.27 -4.97 -0.31
C GLU A 49 8.38 -3.72 -0.34
N VAL A 50 7.23 -3.80 -1.00
CA VAL A 50 6.14 -2.83 -0.85
C VAL A 50 4.92 -3.58 -0.38
N ALA A 51 4.38 -3.17 0.77
CA ALA A 51 3.18 -3.79 1.31
C ALA A 51 1.92 -3.03 0.89
N ILE A 52 0.82 -3.76 0.64
CA ILE A 52 -0.51 -3.21 0.42
C ILE A 52 -1.41 -3.64 1.58
N VAL A 53 -2.08 -2.69 2.20
CA VAL A 53 -3.08 -2.93 3.23
C VAL A 53 -4.34 -2.12 2.96
N GLY A 54 -5.46 -2.54 3.52
CA GLY A 54 -6.71 -1.81 3.39
C GLY A 54 -7.84 -2.57 4.06
N ARG A 55 -8.94 -1.87 4.38
CA ARG A 55 -10.12 -2.49 4.97
C ARG A 55 -10.68 -3.59 4.07
N SER A 56 -11.34 -4.59 4.66
CA SER A 56 -12.13 -5.54 3.87
C SER A 56 -13.08 -4.84 2.88
N ASN A 57 -13.17 -5.37 1.66
CA ASN A 57 -14.00 -4.84 0.58
C ASN A 57 -13.66 -3.42 0.09
N VAL A 58 -12.51 -2.86 0.49
CA VAL A 58 -12.00 -1.61 -0.09
C VAL A 58 -11.56 -1.78 -1.54
N GLY A 59 -11.24 -3.02 -1.94
CA GLY A 59 -10.81 -3.34 -3.31
C GLY A 59 -9.35 -3.77 -3.43
N LYS A 60 -8.70 -4.20 -2.35
CA LYS A 60 -7.29 -4.63 -2.33
C LYS A 60 -6.90 -5.66 -3.39
N SER A 61 -7.59 -6.81 -3.43
CA SER A 61 -7.32 -7.82 -4.46
C SER A 61 -7.58 -7.28 -5.88
N SER A 62 -8.56 -6.40 -6.07
CA SER A 62 -8.82 -5.76 -7.36
C SER A 62 -7.71 -4.78 -7.74
N ALA A 63 -7.19 -4.00 -6.78
CA ALA A 63 -6.06 -3.09 -6.98
C ALA A 63 -4.79 -3.86 -7.33
N ILE A 64 -4.49 -4.95 -6.62
CA ILE A 64 -3.34 -5.83 -6.93
C ILE A 64 -3.46 -6.39 -8.35
N ASN A 65 -4.59 -7.03 -8.67
CA ASN A 65 -4.81 -7.60 -10.01
C ASN A 65 -4.77 -6.52 -11.11
N CYS A 66 -5.25 -5.30 -10.83
CA CYS A 66 -5.17 -4.16 -11.73
C CYS A 66 -3.71 -3.74 -11.95
N LEU A 67 -2.92 -3.57 -10.89
CA LEU A 67 -1.50 -3.20 -10.96
C LEU A 67 -0.72 -4.18 -11.84
N VAL A 68 -0.81 -5.47 -11.53
CA VAL A 68 0.01 -6.52 -12.15
C VAL A 68 -0.50 -7.01 -13.52
N ASN A 69 -1.62 -6.46 -14.02
CA ASN A 69 -2.29 -6.93 -15.25
C ASN A 69 -2.65 -8.43 -15.26
N HIS A 70 -2.78 -9.06 -14.09
CA HIS A 70 -3.09 -10.48 -13.97
C HIS A 70 -4.41 -10.67 -13.24
N LYS A 71 -5.43 -11.17 -13.96
CA LYS A 71 -6.71 -11.52 -13.33
C LYS A 71 -6.52 -12.75 -12.44
N GLY A 72 -6.92 -12.64 -11.17
CA GLY A 72 -6.95 -13.78 -10.25
C GLY A 72 -5.62 -14.14 -9.58
N LEU A 73 -4.55 -13.36 -9.75
CA LEU A 73 -3.30 -13.56 -9.01
C LEU A 73 -3.55 -13.38 -7.51
N ALA A 74 -4.12 -12.23 -7.13
CA ALA A 74 -4.72 -12.05 -5.82
C ALA A 74 -6.16 -12.57 -5.85
N LYS A 75 -6.46 -13.55 -5.00
CA LYS A 75 -7.81 -14.12 -4.87
C LYS A 75 -8.78 -13.02 -4.45
N VAL A 76 -9.76 -12.73 -5.31
CA VAL A 76 -10.88 -11.82 -5.00
C VAL A 76 -11.94 -12.63 -4.25
N GLY A 77 -11.77 -12.77 -2.94
CA GLY A 77 -12.73 -13.49 -2.10
C GLY A 77 -14.01 -12.68 -1.86
N LYS A 78 -15.19 -13.30 -2.05
CA LYS A 78 -16.48 -12.75 -1.60
C LYS A 78 -16.74 -12.96 -0.11
N THR A 79 -16.05 -13.94 0.50
CA THR A 79 -16.24 -14.31 1.92
C THR A 79 -15.22 -13.58 2.78
N PRO A 80 -15.66 -12.63 3.62
CA PRO A 80 -14.75 -11.88 4.48
C PRO A 80 -14.19 -12.76 5.62
N GLY A 81 -12.92 -12.56 6.01
CA GLY A 81 -12.30 -13.24 7.16
C GLY A 81 -11.48 -14.52 6.91
N LYS A 82 -11.29 -14.96 5.65
CA LYS A 82 -10.53 -16.19 5.34
C LYS A 82 -9.03 -16.03 5.14
N THR A 83 -8.51 -14.84 4.88
CA THR A 83 -7.08 -14.64 4.61
C THR A 83 -6.40 -14.06 5.85
N GLN A 84 -5.96 -14.95 6.76
CA GLN A 84 -5.14 -14.59 7.92
C GLN A 84 -3.64 -14.52 7.58
N THR A 85 -3.32 -14.63 6.29
CA THR A 85 -1.97 -14.82 5.80
C THR A 85 -1.48 -13.58 5.07
N ILE A 86 -0.17 -13.35 5.15
CA ILE A 86 0.53 -12.36 4.34
C ILE A 86 0.93 -13.04 3.03
N ASN A 87 0.51 -12.49 1.89
CA ASN A 87 0.84 -13.07 0.58
C ASN A 87 1.98 -12.31 -0.09
N PHE A 88 2.92 -13.04 -0.64
CA PHE A 88 4.12 -12.50 -1.28
C PHE A 88 4.04 -12.75 -2.79
N PHE A 89 4.16 -11.68 -3.56
CA PHE A 89 4.21 -11.72 -5.02
C PHE A 89 5.53 -11.12 -5.50
N GLU A 90 6.34 -11.88 -6.23
CA GLU A 90 7.53 -11.33 -6.88
C GLU A 90 7.11 -10.63 -8.17
N ILE A 91 7.55 -9.37 -8.33
CA ILE A 91 7.23 -8.52 -9.46
C ILE A 91 8.50 -8.21 -10.24
N ALA A 92 8.53 -8.62 -11.52
CA ALA A 92 9.57 -8.24 -12.46
C ALA A 92 9.14 -7.00 -13.23
N THR A 93 10.05 -6.04 -13.38
CA THR A 93 9.77 -4.74 -14.01
C THR A 93 10.89 -4.32 -14.98
N ASN A 94 10.71 -3.20 -15.67
CA ASN A 94 11.77 -2.52 -16.41
C ASN A 94 12.71 -1.68 -15.52
N GLY A 95 12.61 -1.81 -14.20
CA GLY A 95 13.50 -1.25 -13.19
C GLY A 95 13.83 -2.30 -12.12
N PRO A 96 13.81 -1.97 -10.82
CA PRO A 96 14.10 -2.96 -9.78
C PRO A 96 13.03 -4.06 -9.73
N ARG A 97 13.46 -5.29 -9.50
CA ARG A 97 12.56 -6.37 -9.04
C ARG A 97 12.21 -6.10 -7.59
N PHE A 98 10.97 -6.39 -7.22
CA PHE A 98 10.51 -6.17 -5.86
C PHE A 98 9.47 -7.21 -5.46
N MET A 99 9.21 -7.29 -4.16
CA MET A 99 8.15 -8.10 -3.59
C MET A 99 6.95 -7.21 -3.27
N LEU A 100 5.83 -7.46 -3.93
CA LEU A 100 4.55 -6.91 -3.55
C LEU A 100 3.94 -7.79 -2.46
N VAL A 101 3.67 -7.21 -1.30
CA VAL A 101 3.22 -7.94 -0.11
C VAL A 101 1.78 -7.57 0.21
N ASP A 102 0.87 -8.51 0.06
CA ASP A 102 -0.55 -8.33 0.37
C ASP A 102 -0.79 -8.61 1.85
N LEU A 103 -0.91 -7.55 2.64
CA LEU A 103 -1.25 -7.65 4.05
C LEU A 103 -2.74 -7.98 4.20
N PRO A 104 -3.12 -8.73 5.24
CA PRO A 104 -4.50 -9.07 5.46
C PRO A 104 -5.31 -7.81 5.83
N GLY A 105 -6.58 -7.76 5.40
CA GLY A 105 -7.39 -6.55 5.54
C GLY A 105 -7.91 -6.33 6.96
N TYR A 106 -7.94 -5.08 7.42
CA TYR A 106 -8.45 -4.70 8.74
C TYR A 106 -9.96 -4.40 8.75
N GLY A 107 -10.50 -4.07 9.93
CA GLY A 107 -11.86 -3.53 10.09
C GLY A 107 -12.98 -4.59 10.11
N PHE A 108 -12.67 -5.86 10.36
CA PHE A 108 -13.68 -6.85 10.63
C PHE A 108 -14.26 -6.73 12.04
N ALA A 109 -15.46 -6.17 12.15
CA ALA A 109 -16.28 -6.28 13.37
C ALA A 109 -16.85 -7.70 13.61
N LYS A 110 -16.70 -8.62 12.65
CA LYS A 110 -17.29 -9.98 12.69
C LYS A 110 -16.27 -11.12 12.71
N VAL A 111 -15.00 -10.80 12.94
CA VAL A 111 -13.96 -11.81 13.10
C VAL A 111 -13.76 -11.99 14.61
N PRO A 112 -13.76 -13.23 15.14
CA PRO A 112 -13.61 -13.47 16.58
C PRO A 112 -12.41 -12.70 17.14
N GLU A 113 -12.53 -12.19 18.36
CA GLU A 113 -11.51 -11.37 19.02
C GLU A 113 -10.11 -12.01 18.96
N ARG A 114 -10.02 -13.32 19.21
CA ARG A 114 -8.81 -14.15 19.06
C ARG A 114 -8.13 -14.03 17.69
N ILE A 115 -8.91 -13.90 16.62
CA ILE A 115 -8.38 -13.76 15.26
C ILE A 115 -7.93 -12.31 15.02
N ARG A 116 -8.64 -11.30 15.55
CA ARG A 116 -8.17 -9.91 15.54
C ARG A 116 -6.84 -9.74 16.30
N GLU A 117 -6.68 -10.48 17.39
CA GLU A 117 -5.46 -10.59 18.20
C GLU A 117 -4.33 -11.38 17.53
N LEU A 118 -4.60 -12.29 16.60
CA LEU A 118 -3.56 -13.00 15.83
C LEU A 118 -3.05 -12.17 14.65
N TRP A 119 -3.90 -11.32 14.08
CA TRP A 119 -3.56 -10.54 12.89
C TRP A 119 -2.73 -9.31 13.25
N GLY A 120 -2.97 -8.73 14.42
CA GLY A 120 -2.15 -7.64 14.97
C GLY A 120 -0.66 -8.02 15.05
N PRO A 121 -0.28 -9.07 15.80
CA PRO A 121 1.11 -9.50 15.96
C PRO A 121 1.80 -9.89 14.66
N LEU A 122 1.14 -10.61 13.75
CA LEU A 122 1.78 -11.00 12.49
C LEU A 122 2.07 -9.78 11.60
N ILE A 123 1.12 -8.85 11.49
CA ILE A 123 1.33 -7.59 10.74
C ILE A 123 2.35 -6.72 11.47
N GLU A 124 2.26 -6.59 12.79
CA GLU A 124 3.18 -5.79 13.59
C GLU A 124 4.61 -6.31 13.46
N GLU A 125 4.81 -7.62 13.58
CA GLU A 125 6.13 -8.25 13.41
C GLU A 125 6.66 -8.02 11.99
N TYR A 126 5.81 -8.19 10.97
CA TYR A 126 6.19 -7.88 9.60
C TYR A 126 6.63 -6.41 9.45
N LEU A 127 5.83 -5.45 9.92
CA LEU A 127 6.14 -4.03 9.81
C LEU A 127 7.38 -3.62 10.61
N ARG A 128 7.69 -4.29 11.72
CA ARG A 128 8.84 -4.00 12.58
C ARG A 128 10.14 -4.66 12.12
N THR A 129 10.09 -5.86 11.56
CA THR A 129 11.30 -6.66 11.28
C THR A 129 11.80 -6.59 9.84
N ARG A 130 10.94 -6.18 8.91
CA ARG A 130 11.25 -6.16 7.48
C ARG A 130 12.08 -4.93 7.10
N LYS A 131 13.40 -5.03 7.29
CA LYS A 131 14.36 -3.96 6.92
C LYS A 131 14.37 -3.60 5.43
N ASN A 132 13.90 -4.50 4.58
CA ASN A 132 13.78 -4.30 3.13
C ASN A 132 12.43 -3.71 2.70
N LEU A 133 11.49 -3.51 3.63
CA LEU A 133 10.24 -2.79 3.37
C LEU A 133 10.58 -1.35 2.98
N GLN A 134 10.08 -0.87 1.85
CA GLN A 134 10.30 0.49 1.35
C GLN A 134 9.10 1.41 1.64
N GLY A 135 7.93 0.83 1.88
CA GLY A 135 6.74 1.60 2.22
C GLY A 135 5.47 0.74 2.18
N VAL A 136 4.38 1.35 2.63
CA VAL A 136 3.06 0.73 2.69
C VAL A 136 2.06 1.56 1.89
N VAL A 137 1.39 0.92 0.95
CA VAL A 137 0.24 1.46 0.25
C VAL A 137 -1.02 1.15 1.05
N VAL A 138 -1.67 2.19 1.57
CA VAL A 138 -2.95 2.07 2.30
C VAL A 138 -4.10 2.38 1.35
N LEU A 139 -4.95 1.39 1.13
CA LEU A 139 -6.13 1.52 0.27
C LEU A 139 -7.33 1.99 1.08
N VAL A 140 -7.95 3.08 0.63
CA VAL A 140 -9.16 3.67 1.21
C VAL A 140 -10.25 3.79 0.15
N ASP A 141 -11.53 3.77 0.54
CA ASP A 141 -12.63 3.92 -0.42
C ASP A 141 -12.79 5.41 -0.75
N SER A 142 -12.70 5.77 -2.04
CA SER A 142 -12.75 7.18 -2.50
C SER A 142 -14.00 7.97 -2.08
N ARG A 143 -15.04 7.30 -1.59
CA ARG A 143 -16.33 7.92 -1.24
C ARG A 143 -16.42 8.35 0.21
N ARG A 144 -15.53 7.87 1.10
CA ARG A 144 -15.55 8.21 2.53
C ARG A 144 -14.33 7.66 3.26
N VAL A 145 -13.82 8.45 4.20
CA VAL A 145 -12.87 8.00 5.21
C VAL A 145 -13.57 7.17 6.29
N GLN A 146 -12.84 6.28 6.95
CA GLN A 146 -13.31 5.56 8.13
C GLN A 146 -12.27 5.65 9.25
N GLU A 147 -12.74 5.55 10.49
CA GLU A 147 -11.86 5.58 11.66
C GLU A 147 -10.77 4.50 11.61
N SER A 148 -11.09 3.30 11.09
CA SER A 148 -10.10 2.24 10.92
C SER A 148 -9.00 2.59 9.90
N ASP A 149 -9.33 3.37 8.87
CA ASP A 149 -8.36 3.83 7.88
C ASP A 149 -7.42 4.85 8.51
N ARG A 150 -7.98 5.82 9.26
CA ARG A 150 -7.21 6.79 10.03
C ARG A 150 -6.28 6.12 11.04
N ALA A 151 -6.79 5.16 11.83
CA ALA A 151 -5.99 4.45 12.82
C ALA A 151 -4.81 3.68 12.18
N MET A 152 -5.01 3.09 10.99
CA MET A 152 -3.94 2.43 10.25
C MET A 152 -2.88 3.42 9.78
N VAL A 153 -3.28 4.53 9.16
CA VAL A 153 -2.35 5.59 8.70
C VAL A 153 -1.56 6.15 9.88
N GLU A 154 -2.23 6.51 10.97
CA GLU A 154 -1.57 7.01 12.19
C GLU A 154 -0.59 5.99 12.78
N TRP A 155 -0.93 4.70 12.75
CA TRP A 155 -0.04 3.65 13.26
C TRP A 155 1.23 3.53 12.42
N LEU A 156 1.11 3.50 11.09
CA LEU A 156 2.25 3.44 10.18
C LEU A 156 3.14 4.68 10.30
N MET A 157 2.54 5.86 10.44
CA MET A 157 3.28 7.11 10.70
C MET A 157 4.05 7.06 12.02
N ARG A 158 3.46 6.52 13.11
CA ARG A 158 4.18 6.33 14.38
C ARG A 158 5.35 5.36 14.27
N LEU A 159 5.24 4.35 13.40
CA LEU A 159 6.33 3.42 13.09
C LEU A 159 7.38 4.03 12.14
N LYS A 160 7.20 5.29 11.69
CA LYS A 160 8.06 5.96 10.71
C LYS A 160 8.17 5.21 9.37
N ILE A 161 7.14 4.46 9.01
CA ILE A 161 7.07 3.75 7.75
C ILE A 161 6.50 4.71 6.69
N PRO A 162 7.12 4.86 5.52
CA PRO A 162 6.57 5.63 4.42
C PRO A 162 5.18 5.13 4.02
N VAL A 163 4.20 6.04 3.97
CA VAL A 163 2.80 5.71 3.65
C VAL A 163 2.39 6.40 2.36
N MET A 164 1.83 5.61 1.45
CA MET A 164 1.13 6.12 0.27
C MET A 164 -0.34 5.76 0.37
N VAL A 165 -1.23 6.75 0.34
CA VAL A 165 -2.68 6.50 0.39
C VAL A 165 -3.26 6.50 -1.02
N VAL A 166 -4.00 5.44 -1.33
CA VAL A 166 -4.67 5.26 -2.61
C VAL A 166 -6.18 5.14 -2.40
N ALA A 167 -6.92 6.10 -2.96
CA ALA A 167 -8.36 6.19 -2.94
C ALA A 167 -8.96 5.31 -4.07
N THR A 168 -9.39 4.10 -3.72
CA THR A 168 -9.95 3.12 -4.65
C THR A 168 -11.38 3.46 -5.08
N LYS A 169 -11.87 2.80 -6.14
CA LYS A 169 -13.23 2.98 -6.70
C LYS A 169 -13.47 4.40 -7.22
N ALA A 170 -12.44 5.04 -7.76
CA ALA A 170 -12.51 6.40 -8.28
C ALA A 170 -13.59 6.59 -9.36
N ASP A 171 -14.00 5.52 -10.06
CA ASP A 171 -15.14 5.51 -11.00
C ASP A 171 -16.50 5.83 -10.34
N LYS A 172 -16.57 5.78 -9.01
CA LYS A 172 -17.77 6.13 -8.23
C LYS A 172 -17.81 7.59 -7.79
N VAL A 173 -16.76 8.37 -8.06
CA VAL A 173 -16.70 9.80 -7.74
C VAL A 173 -16.81 10.60 -9.02
N THR A 174 -17.86 11.42 -9.12
CA THR A 174 -18.09 12.28 -10.28
C THR A 174 -16.99 13.34 -10.40
N ARG A 175 -16.70 13.80 -11.62
CA ARG A 175 -15.65 14.79 -11.88
C ARG A 175 -15.78 16.05 -11.00
N GLY A 176 -17.00 16.54 -10.79
CA GLY A 176 -17.27 17.73 -9.95
C GLY A 176 -17.01 17.52 -8.45
N ASN A 177 -17.08 16.27 -7.97
CA ASN A 177 -16.93 15.96 -6.54
C ASN A 177 -15.51 15.50 -6.17
N ARG A 178 -14.60 15.35 -7.14
CA ARG A 178 -13.24 14.82 -6.90
C ARG A 178 -12.45 15.63 -5.89
N GLN A 179 -12.45 16.96 -6.04
CA GLN A 179 -11.71 17.85 -5.14
C GLN A 179 -12.26 17.81 -3.71
N ALA A 180 -13.58 17.72 -3.55
CA ALA A 180 -14.20 17.58 -2.24
C ALA A 180 -13.86 16.21 -1.60
N ALA A 181 -13.91 15.13 -2.39
CA ALA A 181 -13.56 13.79 -1.91
C ALA A 181 -12.09 13.68 -1.49
N LEU A 182 -11.15 14.24 -2.28
CA LEU A 182 -9.73 14.28 -1.92
C LEU A 182 -9.50 15.06 -0.63
N ARG A 183 -10.13 16.23 -0.49
CA ARG A 183 -10.06 17.03 0.73
C ARG A 183 -10.58 16.28 1.95
N GLU A 184 -11.76 15.65 1.84
CA GLU A 184 -12.34 14.84 2.93
C GLU A 184 -11.40 13.72 3.36
N LEU A 185 -10.82 12.99 2.40
CA LEU A 185 -9.90 11.91 2.70
C LEU A 185 -8.61 12.43 3.32
N ARG A 186 -8.01 13.48 2.76
CA ARG A 186 -6.77 14.09 3.26
C ARG A 186 -6.94 14.58 4.70
N GLU A 187 -7.96 15.38 4.96
CA GLU A 187 -8.26 15.91 6.29
C GLU A 187 -8.65 14.79 7.26
N GLY A 188 -9.49 13.85 6.82
CA GLY A 188 -9.96 12.73 7.64
C GLY A 188 -8.89 11.72 8.03
N LEU A 189 -7.85 11.57 7.20
CA LEU A 189 -6.69 10.72 7.45
C LEU A 189 -5.53 11.48 8.13
N GLY A 190 -5.64 12.80 8.30
CA GLY A 190 -4.57 13.62 8.87
C GLY A 190 -3.33 13.72 7.97
N MET A 191 -3.51 13.67 6.65
CA MET A 191 -2.43 13.77 5.67
C MET A 191 -2.21 15.20 5.20
N GLU A 192 -0.99 15.50 4.75
CA GLU A 192 -0.65 16.80 4.15
C GLU A 192 -0.94 16.82 2.65
N GLU A 193 -0.79 15.67 1.98
CA GLU A 193 -1.01 15.49 0.54
C GLU A 193 -2.32 14.74 0.23
N ASP A 194 -2.85 14.99 -0.97
CA ASP A 194 -4.06 14.33 -1.45
C ASP A 194 -3.77 12.86 -1.81
N PRO A 195 -4.70 11.92 -1.49
CA PRO A 195 -4.59 10.55 -1.93
C PRO A 195 -4.59 10.39 -3.45
N LEU A 196 -3.91 9.35 -3.95
CA LEU A 196 -3.95 8.99 -5.36
C LEU A 196 -5.27 8.26 -5.68
N PHE A 197 -6.03 8.73 -6.67
CA PHE A 197 -7.21 8.00 -7.14
C PHE A 197 -6.83 6.74 -7.92
N LEU A 198 -7.51 5.62 -7.63
CA LEU A 198 -7.40 4.38 -8.39
C LEU A 198 -8.79 3.83 -8.71
N SER A 199 -9.03 3.48 -9.97
CA SER A 199 -10.13 2.60 -10.34
C SER A 199 -9.59 1.33 -10.97
N ALA A 200 -9.73 0.22 -10.25
CA ALA A 200 -9.44 -1.10 -10.80
C ALA A 200 -10.38 -1.50 -11.96
N TYR A 201 -11.51 -0.79 -12.12
CA TYR A 201 -12.47 -1.04 -13.19
C TYR A 201 -12.07 -0.32 -14.49
N THR A 202 -11.70 0.96 -14.43
CA THR A 202 -11.33 1.75 -15.61
C THR A 202 -9.84 1.76 -15.90
N GLY A 203 -9.01 1.38 -14.92
CA GLY A 203 -7.54 1.52 -14.98
C GLY A 203 -7.05 2.93 -14.61
N GLU A 204 -7.94 3.85 -14.25
CA GLU A 204 -7.58 5.19 -13.81
C GLU A 204 -6.58 5.14 -12.65
N GLY A 205 -5.53 5.96 -12.72
CA GLY A 205 -4.52 6.11 -11.68
C GLY A 205 -3.49 4.99 -11.61
N LYS A 206 -3.67 3.90 -12.37
CA LYS A 206 -2.74 2.78 -12.38
C LYS A 206 -1.31 3.21 -12.74
N GLN A 207 -1.13 3.96 -13.82
CA GLN A 207 0.22 4.33 -14.28
C GLN A 207 0.89 5.26 -13.27
N LEU A 208 0.15 6.24 -12.73
CA LEU A 208 0.66 7.13 -11.69
C LEU A 208 1.08 6.35 -10.44
N LEU A 209 0.30 5.35 -10.02
CA LEU A 209 0.67 4.49 -8.90
C LEU A 209 1.95 3.68 -9.20
N LEU A 210 2.10 3.15 -10.41
CA LEU A 210 3.33 2.46 -10.81
C LEU A 210 4.54 3.39 -10.79
N ASP A 211 4.41 4.61 -11.30
CA ASP A 211 5.51 5.56 -11.33
C ASP A 211 5.91 6.00 -9.90
N GLN A 212 4.94 6.21 -9.01
CA GLN A 212 5.19 6.48 -7.59
C GLN A 212 5.82 5.29 -6.85
N LEU A 213 5.42 4.06 -7.18
CA LEU A 213 6.07 2.86 -6.65
C LEU A 213 7.52 2.75 -7.12
N ARG A 214 7.81 3.14 -8.37
CA ARG A 214 9.18 3.18 -8.87
C ARG A 214 10.05 4.09 -8.03
N GLU A 215 9.60 5.31 -7.76
CA GLU A 215 10.32 6.29 -6.95
C GLU A 215 10.69 5.69 -5.59
N VAL A 216 9.71 5.13 -4.88
CA VAL A 216 9.92 4.47 -3.57
C VAL A 216 10.91 3.30 -3.65
N LEU A 217 10.87 2.51 -4.72
CA LEU A 217 11.75 1.36 -4.92
C LEU A 217 13.18 1.73 -5.34
N THR A 218 13.41 2.96 -5.81
CA THR A 218 14.72 3.46 -6.26
C THR A 218 15.41 4.35 -5.23
N LEU A 219 14.76 4.64 -4.09
CA LEU A 219 15.41 5.34 -2.99
C LEU A 219 16.34 4.36 -2.26
N ASP A 220 17.65 4.56 -2.37
CA ASP A 220 18.69 3.75 -1.72
C ASP A 220 18.76 3.92 -0.18
N ALA A 221 17.72 4.46 0.46
CA ALA A 221 17.73 4.71 1.90
C ALA A 221 17.06 3.54 2.65
N PRO A 222 17.80 2.72 3.42
CA PRO A 222 17.18 1.78 4.33
C PRO A 222 16.27 2.53 5.32
N LEU A 223 15.12 1.94 5.67
CA LEU A 223 14.28 2.45 6.75
C LEU A 223 15.12 2.53 8.04
N PRO A 224 14.97 3.60 8.85
CA PRO A 224 15.74 3.82 10.07
C PRO A 224 15.55 2.72 11.12
#